data_AF-D5MQJ3-F1
#
_entry.id   AF-D5MQJ3-F1
#
_cell.length_a   1.000
_cell.length_b   1.000
_cell.length_c   1.000
_cell.angle_alpha   90.00
_cell.angle_beta   90.00
_cell.angle_gamma   90.00
#
_symmetry.space_group_name_H-M   'P 1'
#
loop_
_entity.id
_entity.type
_entity.pdbx_description
1 polymer ?
#
loop_
_entity_poly.entity_id
_entity_poly.type
_entity_poly.pdbx_seq_one_letter_code
_entity_poly.pdbx_strand_id
1 'polypeptide(L)' 'TILSLAAAAGSVEDLEIEEVMKVGYQNIRCVESGGPEPGVGCAGRGVITSINFLEENGAYEDIDYVSYDVLG' A
#
# COMPACT_ATOMS: atom_id res chain seq x y z
N THR A 1 -3.04 5.58 -4.43
CA THR A 1 -2.13 5.04 -3.41
C THR A 1 -2.96 4.69 -2.20
N ILE A 2 -2.46 3.81 -1.32
CA ILE A 2 -3.17 3.39 -0.11
C ILE A 2 -3.54 4.62 0.73
N LEU A 3 -2.59 5.53 1.01
CA LEU A 3 -2.88 6.69 1.86
C LEU A 3 -3.90 7.65 1.24
N SER A 4 -3.91 7.84 -0.08
CA SER A 4 -4.91 8.71 -0.72
C SER A 4 -6.31 8.11 -0.71
N LEU A 5 -6.41 6.79 -0.89
CA LEU A 5 -7.69 6.08 -0.82
C LEU A 5 -8.21 6.05 0.62
N ALA A 6 -7.33 5.78 1.60
CA ALA A 6 -7.66 5.82 3.01
C ALA A 6 -8.15 7.21 3.44
N ALA A 7 -7.53 8.28 2.95
CA ALA A 7 -8.00 9.64 3.23
C ALA A 7 -9.39 9.93 2.64
N ALA A 8 -9.77 9.29 1.54
CA ALA A 8 -11.10 9.42 0.95
C ALA A 8 -12.16 8.53 1.63
N ALA A 9 -11.75 7.34 2.08
CA ALA A 9 -12.61 6.39 2.79
C ALA A 9 -12.82 6.76 4.28
N GLY A 10 -11.84 7.43 4.89
CA GLY A 10 -11.84 7.85 6.29
C GLY A 10 -10.69 7.22 7.09
N SER A 11 -10.39 5.95 6.83
CA SER A 11 -9.30 5.22 7.47
C SER A 11 -8.73 4.14 6.53
N VAL A 12 -7.64 3.48 6.93
CA VAL A 12 -7.05 2.38 6.15
C VAL A 12 -7.81 1.06 6.39
N GLU A 13 -8.45 0.96 7.56
CA GLU A 13 -9.28 -0.15 8.00
C GLU A 13 -10.60 -0.24 7.21
N ASP A 14 -11.00 0.83 6.54
CA ASP A 14 -12.18 0.89 5.67
C ASP A 14 -11.89 0.51 4.21
N LEU A 15 -10.64 0.15 3.88
CA LEU A 15 -10.24 -0.24 2.52
C LEU A 15 -10.24 -1.76 2.35
N GLU A 16 -10.56 -2.20 1.14
CA GLU A 16 -10.40 -3.58 0.72
C GLU A 16 -9.17 -3.74 -0.20
N ILE A 17 -8.56 -4.93 -0.19
CA ILE A 17 -7.30 -5.16 -0.93
C ILE A 17 -7.45 -4.95 -2.44
N GLU A 18 -8.62 -5.27 -3.01
CA GLU A 18 -8.92 -5.12 -4.44
C GLU A 18 -8.98 -3.65 -4.88
N GLU A 19 -9.23 -2.73 -3.94
CA GLU A 19 -9.29 -1.30 -4.24
C GLU A 19 -7.90 -0.75 -4.53
N VAL A 20 -6.90 -1.22 -3.78
CA VAL A 20 -5.52 -0.73 -3.82
C VAL A 20 -4.63 -1.54 -4.76
N MET A 21 -4.90 -2.84 -4.92
CA MET A 21 -4.06 -3.75 -5.69
C MET A 21 -4.39 -3.67 -7.18
N LYS A 22 -3.35 -3.52 -8.01
CA LYS A 22 -3.48 -3.53 -9.48
C LYS A 22 -2.61 -4.64 -10.06
N VAL A 23 -3.15 -5.35 -11.03
CA VAL A 23 -2.42 -6.40 -11.75
C VAL A 23 -1.84 -5.80 -13.03
N GLY A 24 -0.52 -5.83 -13.14
CA GLY A 24 0.24 -5.29 -14.27
C GLY A 24 0.74 -6.36 -15.24
N TYR A 25 1.89 -6.09 -15.85
CA TYR A 25 2.55 -7.01 -16.78
C TYR A 25 2.81 -8.37 -16.13
N GLN A 26 2.61 -9.46 -16.89
CA GLN A 26 2.84 -10.85 -16.42
C GLN A 26 2.17 -11.18 -15.08
N ASN A 27 0.98 -10.65 -14.83
CA ASN A 27 0.24 -10.85 -13.58
C ASN A 27 0.97 -10.36 -12.31
N ILE A 28 1.94 -9.46 -12.45
CA ILE A 28 2.61 -8.85 -11.30
C ILE A 28 1.60 -7.99 -10.56
N ARG A 29 1.41 -8.28 -9.27
CA ARG A 29 0.57 -7.49 -8.36
C ARG A 29 1.38 -6.27 -7.89
N CYS A 30 0.88 -5.08 -8.19
CA CYS A 30 1.48 -3.80 -7.82
C CYS A 30 0.56 -3.06 -6.84
N VAL A 31 1.18 -2.39 -5.86
CA VAL A 31 0.50 -1.52 -4.91
C VAL A 31 1.41 -0.34 -4.59
N GLU A 32 0.80 0.81 -4.29
CA GLU A 32 1.53 2.03 -3.96
C GLU A 32 1.12 2.55 -2.59
N SER A 33 2.06 2.60 -1.65
CA SER A 33 1.84 3.20 -0.32
C SER A 33 1.37 4.64 -0.46
N GLY A 34 2.13 5.43 -1.23
CA GLY A 34 2.03 6.88 -1.21
C GLY A 34 2.59 7.49 0.06
N GLY A 35 2.40 8.78 0.21
CA GLY A 35 2.89 9.56 1.35
C GLY A 35 2.19 10.92 1.40
N PRO A 36 2.43 11.68 2.48
CA PRO A 36 1.89 13.02 2.61
C PRO A 36 2.59 13.98 1.63
N GLU A 37 1.98 15.15 1.43
CA GLU A 37 2.59 16.26 0.69
C GLU A 37 3.96 16.64 1.29
N PRO A 38 4.91 17.11 0.46
CA PRO A 38 6.22 17.54 0.93
C PRO A 38 6.13 18.57 2.07
N GLY A 39 6.86 18.30 3.15
CA GLY A 39 6.87 19.16 4.35
C GLY A 39 5.72 18.91 5.33
N VAL A 40 4.85 17.94 5.09
CA VAL A 40 3.74 17.57 5.98
C VAL A 40 3.90 16.12 6.45
N GLY A 41 3.69 15.85 7.74
CA GLY A 41 3.64 14.49 8.27
C GLY A 41 4.96 13.71 8.19
N CYS A 42 4.87 12.38 8.07
CA CYS A 42 6.02 11.47 7.99
C CYS A 42 5.76 10.40 6.92
N ALA A 43 6.49 10.44 5.81
CA ALA A 43 6.38 9.47 4.73
C ALA A 43 6.68 8.03 5.20
N GLY A 44 7.65 7.87 6.10
CA GLY A 44 7.98 6.56 6.68
C GLY A 44 6.81 5.90 7.42
N ARG A 45 5.95 6.70 8.08
CA ARG A 45 4.73 6.17 8.70
C ARG A 45 3.73 5.65 7.66
N GLY A 46 3.66 6.27 6.48
CA GLY A 46 2.84 5.79 5.38
C GLY A 46 3.26 4.41 4.88
N VAL A 47 4.57 4.17 4.78
CA VAL A 47 5.11 2.86 4.42
C VAL A 47 4.75 1.81 5.46
N ILE A 48 4.94 2.10 6.75
CA ILE A 48 4.60 1.18 7.85
C ILE A 48 3.11 0.83 7.81
N THR A 49 2.23 1.83 7.72
CA THR A 49 0.78 1.63 7.65
C THR A 49 0.39 0.77 6.44
N SER A 50 1.01 1.02 5.28
CA SER A 50 0.72 0.26 4.06
C SER A 50 1.16 -1.20 4.16
N ILE A 51 2.33 -1.47 4.75
CA ILE A 51 2.81 -2.85 4.95
C ILE A 51 1.89 -3.61 5.90
N ASN A 52 1.50 -3.01 7.03
CA ASN A 52 0.58 -3.64 7.98
C ASN A 52 -0.76 -3.97 7.32
N PHE A 53 -1.35 -3.02 6.58
CA PHE A 53 -2.59 -3.25 5.84
C PHE A 53 -2.47 -4.45 4.87
N LEU A 54 -1.36 -4.54 4.13
CA LEU A 54 -1.12 -5.64 3.20
C LEU A 54 -0.95 -7.00 3.92
N GLU A 55 -0.26 -7.03 5.06
CA GLU A 55 -0.13 -8.23 5.89
C GLU A 55 -1.49 -8.69 6.42
N GLU A 56 -2.28 -7.77 6.98
CA GLU A 56 -3.58 -8.07 7.59
C GLU A 56 -4.63 -8.53 6.57
N ASN A 57 -4.52 -8.08 5.31
CA ASN A 57 -5.43 -8.45 4.22
C ASN A 57 -4.92 -9.61 3.35
N GLY A 58 -3.90 -10.35 3.79
CA GLY A 58 -3.45 -11.57 3.09
C GLY A 58 -2.78 -11.30 1.74
N ALA A 59 -2.22 -10.10 1.52
CA ALA A 59 -1.63 -9.72 0.23
C ALA A 59 -0.47 -10.63 -0.19
N TYR A 60 0.19 -11.27 0.78
CA TYR A 60 1.38 -12.10 0.57
C TYR A 60 1.10 -13.59 0.41
N GLU A 61 -0.16 -14.00 0.43
CA GLU A 61 -0.53 -15.39 0.16
C GLU A 61 -0.27 -15.75 -1.31
N ASP A 62 0.26 -16.96 -1.52
CA ASP A 62 0.62 -17.51 -2.84
C ASP A 62 1.54 -16.59 -3.68
N ILE A 63 2.56 -16.00 -3.04
CA ILE A 63 3.60 -15.20 -3.69
C ILE A 63 4.97 -15.87 -3.54
N ASP A 64 5.71 -15.98 -4.64
CA ASP A 64 7.10 -16.44 -4.63
C ASP A 64 8.11 -15.34 -4.23
N TYR A 65 7.84 -14.09 -4.63
CA TYR A 65 8.71 -12.95 -4.38
C TYR A 65 7.94 -11.63 -4.18
N VAL A 66 8.37 -10.83 -3.21
CA VAL A 66 7.89 -9.47 -2.97
C VAL A 66 9.07 -8.51 -3.10
N SER A 67 8.90 -7.47 -3.92
CA SER A 67 9.88 -6.39 -4.09
C SER A 67 9.37 -5.12 -3.45
N TYR A 68 10.16 -4.52 -2.57
CA TYR A 68 9.88 -3.19 -2.02
C TYR A 68 10.82 -2.18 -2.69
N ASP A 69 10.24 -1.23 -3.42
CA ASP A 69 10.96 -0.04 -3.91
C ASP A 69 10.95 1.02 -2.79
N VAL A 70 12.07 1.14 -2.08
CA VAL A 70 12.19 1.95 -0.85
C VAL A 70 13.13 3.13 -1.09
N LEU A 71 12.72 4.30 -0.60
CA LEU A 71 13.55 5.51 -0.60
C LEU A 71 14.84 5.29 0.21
N GLY A 72 15.99 5.72 -0.33
CA GLY A 72 17.31 5.65 0.31
C GLY A 72 17.67 6.81 1.23
#